data_AF-A0A9P6CSA6-F1
#
_entry.id   AF-A0A9P6CSA6-F1
#
_cell.length_a   1.000
_cell.length_b   1.000
_cell.length_c   1.000
_cell.angle_alpha   90.00
_cell.angle_beta   90.00
_cell.angle_gamma   90.00
#
_symmetry.space_group_name_H-M   'P 1'
#
loop_
_entity.id
_entity.type
_entity.pdbx_description
1 polymer ?
#
loop_
_entity_poly.entity_id
_entity_poly.type
_entity_poly.pdbx_seq_one_letter_code
_entity_poly.pdbx_strand_id
1 'polypeptide(L)'
;MPAIRTNDDQLETQDRRSLPSRRTTRAHKPWNKNEMLAARPSPSKTRRDSSETSSTLTSLPSTEESIDDAVDVDFAQDASSGSITICGIELRPSIAFDTFWRFSAERKAIDDRRRAGLPAPWTDDPILQKYFFCNTYRVLDKGCQFIIGEVIEKGSQDPEEVVFRVILFNLFTKIETWELLYQELGPLTWKDYNREKYAAVLAKALKDEITLYTGAFIKPAPHFGFRQNYLNHLCFLECLMENQLASRLLIAPYMADVYEHLISFPSMGPFSTYQLMLCLSYTKVLNFHENDFVISGPGSISGLNKIFGRAHMEKGRSHIPQFDAEVMKYLAKTQNIHFHRLGLDFSGLGTKKLPMSLADIEHTLCEVDKYCRVAHSGLKGKRTNISRNFSASNAKSYGPPIIPKAWSHPARRLARIRPEKKLVVEKRYVVSRIGDHCDGPNGRQFFVFWEGYPDSDATWEFESSLKDDAPVIVAEYLSAKNLN
;
A
#
# COMPACT_ATOMS: atom_id res chain seq x y z
N MET A 1 14.34 54.64 30.68
CA MET A 1 15.75 54.61 31.16
C MET A 1 15.82 53.67 32.36
N PRO A 2 16.98 53.07 32.67
CA PRO A 2 18.17 52.78 31.82
C PRO A 2 18.13 51.32 31.30
N ALA A 3 18.94 50.83 30.33
CA ALA A 3 20.14 51.29 29.62
C ALA A 3 21.52 50.92 30.23
N ILE A 4 21.94 49.67 29.98
CA ILE A 4 23.20 48.97 30.33
C ILE A 4 23.38 47.92 29.18
N ARG A 5 24.45 47.72 28.37
CA ARG A 5 25.90 48.07 28.32
C ARG A 5 26.79 47.38 29.38
N THR A 6 27.80 46.57 29.05
CA THR A 6 28.48 46.21 27.77
C THR A 6 29.21 44.84 27.97
N ASN A 7 29.91 44.16 27.04
CA ASN A 7 30.54 44.53 25.76
C ASN A 7 30.56 43.36 24.72
N ASP A 8 31.29 43.59 23.63
CA ASP A 8 31.61 42.81 22.42
C ASP A 8 32.57 41.58 22.58
N ASP A 9 32.78 40.88 21.46
CA ASP A 9 33.90 40.00 21.03
C ASP A 9 34.39 38.84 21.93
N GLN A 10 34.11 37.61 21.51
CA GLN A 10 35.06 36.77 20.75
C GLN A 10 34.48 35.38 20.38
N LEU A 11 34.44 35.04 19.09
CA LEU A 11 34.87 33.73 18.53
C LEU A 11 34.66 33.68 17.01
N GLU A 12 35.75 33.57 16.25
CA GLU A 12 35.73 33.45 14.80
C GLU A 12 35.56 32.00 14.30
N THR A 13 34.96 31.88 13.11
CA THR A 13 35.23 30.86 12.07
C THR A 13 35.41 29.39 12.48
N GLN A 14 34.30 28.65 12.51
CA GLN A 14 34.14 27.29 11.96
C GLN A 14 32.62 27.03 11.79
N ASP A 15 32.12 26.30 10.78
CA ASP A 15 32.78 25.38 9.85
C ASP A 15 32.15 25.49 8.44
N ARG A 16 32.89 26.04 7.45
CA ARG A 16 32.46 26.09 6.04
C ARG A 16 32.89 24.81 5.31
N ARG A 17 32.20 23.69 5.52
CA ARG A 17 32.40 22.51 4.68
C ARG A 17 31.70 22.68 3.34
N SER A 18 32.47 22.61 2.27
CA SER A 18 31.98 22.61 0.89
C SER A 18 31.17 21.35 0.61
N LEU A 19 29.96 21.53 0.07
CA LEU A 19 29.17 20.44 -0.49
C LEU A 19 29.88 19.87 -1.74
N PRO A 20 30.03 18.54 -1.89
CA PRO A 20 30.72 17.96 -3.04
C PRO A 20 29.87 18.09 -4.31
N SER A 21 30.37 18.85 -5.29
CA SER A 21 29.72 19.04 -6.59
C SER A 21 29.80 17.80 -7.48
N ARG A 22 28.75 17.53 -8.28
CA ARG A 22 28.66 16.42 -9.26
C ARG A 22 29.92 16.27 -10.16
N ARG A 23 30.75 15.26 -9.88
CA ARG A 23 31.61 14.43 -10.78
C ARG A 23 32.51 13.54 -9.89
N THR A 24 32.84 12.29 -10.20
CA THR A 24 32.65 11.46 -11.40
C THR A 24 32.00 10.11 -11.09
N THR A 25 31.50 9.41 -12.12
CA THR A 25 30.95 8.05 -12.01
C THR A 25 32.03 7.02 -11.66
N ARG A 26 31.83 6.23 -10.60
CA ARG A 26 32.56 4.98 -10.37
C ARG A 26 31.73 3.81 -10.89
N ALA A 27 32.31 2.97 -11.73
CA ALA A 27 31.55 1.92 -12.43
C ALA A 27 31.15 0.78 -11.47
N HIS A 28 29.85 0.59 -11.26
CA HIS A 28 29.34 -0.66 -10.69
C HIS A 28 29.46 -1.79 -11.72
N LYS A 29 29.75 -3.00 -11.22
CA LYS A 29 29.89 -4.22 -12.01
C LYS A 29 28.58 -4.48 -12.77
N PRO A 30 28.55 -4.50 -14.12
CA PRO A 30 27.31 -4.70 -14.86
C PRO A 30 26.77 -6.11 -14.63
N TRP A 31 25.46 -6.23 -14.36
CA TRP A 31 24.81 -7.52 -14.18
C TRP A 31 24.83 -8.31 -15.51
N ASN A 32 25.26 -9.56 -15.47
CA ASN A 32 25.54 -10.35 -16.66
C ASN A 32 24.25 -10.73 -17.42
N LYS A 33 24.01 -10.11 -18.58
CA LYS A 33 22.84 -10.37 -19.44
C LYS A 33 22.73 -11.83 -19.91
N ASN A 34 23.82 -12.61 -19.89
CA ASN A 34 23.82 -13.96 -20.44
C ASN A 34 23.17 -15.01 -19.53
N GLU A 35 23.06 -14.76 -18.22
CA GLU A 35 22.50 -15.75 -17.27
C GLU A 35 20.97 -15.86 -17.36
N MET A 36 20.28 -14.81 -17.84
CA MET A 36 18.81 -14.83 -18.00
C MET A 36 18.32 -15.46 -19.31
N LEU A 37 19.19 -15.75 -20.27
CA LEU A 37 18.79 -16.34 -21.56
C LEU A 37 18.55 -17.87 -21.50
N ALA A 38 19.02 -18.55 -20.45
CA ALA A 38 18.86 -19.99 -20.26
C ALA A 38 17.41 -20.41 -19.88
N ALA A 39 16.56 -19.48 -19.43
CA ALA A 39 15.24 -19.77 -18.87
C ALA A 39 14.06 -19.66 -19.87
N ARG A 40 14.29 -19.91 -21.18
CA ARG A 40 13.22 -19.95 -22.19
C ARG A 40 12.83 -21.40 -22.52
N PRO A 41 11.62 -21.87 -22.16
CA PRO A 41 11.14 -23.17 -22.64
C PRO A 41 10.95 -23.10 -24.16
N SER A 42 11.65 -23.98 -24.89
CA SER A 42 11.45 -24.14 -26.33
C SER A 42 10.19 -24.99 -26.59
N PRO A 43 9.40 -24.69 -27.65
CA PRO A 43 8.18 -25.45 -27.93
C PRO A 43 8.51 -26.89 -28.33
N SER A 44 7.99 -27.85 -27.57
CA SER A 44 8.17 -29.27 -27.85
C SER A 44 7.41 -29.68 -29.11
N LYS A 45 8.14 -30.20 -30.10
CA LYS A 45 7.55 -30.80 -31.30
C LYS A 45 7.03 -32.21 -30.96
N THR A 46 5.75 -32.34 -30.60
CA THR A 46 5.09 -33.65 -30.62
C THR A 46 4.96 -34.12 -32.07
N ARG A 47 5.68 -35.20 -32.38
CA ARG A 47 5.63 -35.88 -33.69
C ARG A 47 4.33 -36.67 -33.78
N ARG A 48 3.77 -36.81 -34.98
CA ARG A 48 2.73 -37.80 -35.25
C ARG A 48 3.28 -39.20 -34.96
N ASP A 49 2.47 -40.05 -34.37
CA ASP A 49 2.40 -41.45 -34.80
C ASP A 49 0.96 -41.96 -34.72
N SER A 50 0.66 -43.05 -35.42
CA SER A 50 -0.70 -43.50 -35.71
C SER A 50 -0.97 -44.92 -35.23
N SER A 51 -2.13 -45.13 -34.60
CA SER A 51 -2.77 -46.44 -34.54
C SER A 51 -4.28 -46.27 -34.52
N GLU A 52 -4.98 -47.17 -35.22
CA GLU A 52 -6.44 -47.18 -35.36
C GLU A 52 -7.06 -48.12 -34.31
N THR A 53 -8.28 -47.82 -33.87
CA THR A 53 -9.29 -48.85 -33.60
C THR A 53 -10.68 -48.22 -33.58
N SER A 54 -11.69 -48.98 -33.99
CA SER A 54 -13.05 -48.46 -34.23
C SER A 54 -14.07 -49.07 -33.27
N SER A 55 -14.99 -48.25 -32.76
CA SER A 55 -16.31 -48.71 -32.29
C SER A 55 -17.34 -47.57 -32.42
N THR A 56 -18.49 -47.88 -32.99
CA THR A 56 -19.55 -46.96 -33.44
C THR A 56 -20.63 -46.62 -32.40
N LEU A 57 -21.19 -45.40 -32.49
CA LEU A 57 -22.57 -45.01 -32.12
C LEU A 57 -22.90 -45.02 -30.59
N THR A 58 -23.93 -44.32 -30.07
CA THR A 58 -25.20 -43.84 -30.68
C THR A 58 -25.62 -42.44 -30.12
N SER A 59 -26.91 -42.07 -30.19
CA SER A 59 -27.41 -40.67 -30.21
C SER A 59 -28.08 -40.13 -28.93
N LEU A 60 -28.24 -38.79 -28.94
CA LEU A 60 -29.20 -37.88 -28.27
C LEU A 60 -30.63 -38.45 -27.99
N PRO A 61 -31.52 -37.81 -27.16
CA PRO A 61 -31.55 -36.36 -26.83
C PRO A 61 -32.01 -35.91 -25.39
N SER A 62 -31.97 -34.59 -25.20
CA SER A 62 -32.79 -33.67 -24.36
C SER A 62 -33.78 -34.13 -23.26
N THR A 63 -33.80 -33.35 -22.17
CA THR A 63 -35.03 -32.71 -21.63
C THR A 63 -34.71 -31.36 -20.98
N GLU A 64 -35.64 -30.41 -21.10
CA GLU A 64 -35.78 -29.26 -20.18
C GLU A 64 -36.81 -29.64 -19.11
N GLU A 65 -36.69 -29.15 -17.88
CA GLU A 65 -37.86 -29.05 -16.99
C GLU A 65 -37.65 -27.95 -15.94
N SER A 66 -38.72 -27.22 -15.64
CA SER A 66 -38.74 -26.05 -14.76
C SER A 66 -39.71 -26.27 -13.61
N ILE A 67 -39.26 -26.06 -12.37
CA ILE A 67 -40.13 -26.02 -11.19
C ILE A 67 -39.77 -24.77 -10.37
N ASP A 68 -40.68 -23.79 -10.39
CA ASP A 68 -40.82 -22.85 -9.28
C ASP A 68 -41.46 -23.61 -8.11
N ASP A 69 -40.91 -23.46 -6.90
CA ASP A 69 -41.66 -23.70 -5.67
C ASP A 69 -41.15 -22.73 -4.60
N ALA A 70 -42.03 -21.83 -4.16
CA ALA A 70 -41.74 -20.85 -3.13
C ALA A 70 -42.17 -21.39 -1.75
N VAL A 71 -41.28 -21.28 -0.77
CA VAL A 71 -41.58 -21.63 0.62
C VAL A 71 -41.30 -20.41 1.49
N ASP A 72 -42.36 -19.76 1.97
CA ASP A 72 -42.26 -18.79 3.06
C ASP A 72 -41.75 -19.48 4.32
N VAL A 73 -40.74 -18.90 4.97
CA VAL A 73 -40.21 -19.34 6.26
C VAL A 73 -40.09 -18.13 7.18
N ASP A 74 -40.55 -18.31 8.42
CA ASP A 74 -40.81 -17.24 9.37
C ASP A 74 -39.53 -16.47 9.80
N PHE A 75 -39.63 -15.15 9.91
CA PHE A 75 -38.46 -14.25 9.98
C PHE A 75 -38.02 -13.92 11.41
N ALA A 76 -37.34 -14.86 12.08
CA ALA A 76 -36.55 -14.56 13.28
C ALA A 76 -35.32 -15.47 13.43
N GLN A 77 -34.13 -14.84 13.57
CA GLN A 77 -32.82 -15.46 13.83
C GLN A 77 -32.27 -16.41 12.75
N ASP A 78 -31.37 -15.92 11.87
CA ASP A 78 -29.94 -16.29 11.98
C ASP A 78 -29.03 -15.39 11.11
N ALA A 79 -27.72 -15.39 11.40
CA ALA A 79 -26.71 -14.62 10.64
C ALA A 79 -25.76 -15.56 9.85
N SER A 80 -26.16 -15.93 8.63
CA SER A 80 -25.37 -16.72 7.67
C SER A 80 -24.81 -18.03 8.23
N SER A 81 -25.68 -19.02 8.46
CA SER A 81 -25.41 -20.29 9.14
C SER A 81 -24.47 -21.29 8.43
N GLY A 82 -23.85 -20.93 7.30
CA GLY A 82 -22.90 -21.76 6.56
C GLY A 82 -21.44 -21.40 6.85
N SER A 83 -20.61 -22.39 7.21
CA SER A 83 -19.16 -22.21 7.30
C SER A 83 -18.50 -22.20 5.90
N ILE A 84 -17.37 -21.51 5.78
CA ILE A 84 -16.71 -21.22 4.51
C ILE A 84 -15.29 -21.82 4.54
N THR A 85 -15.03 -22.81 3.68
CA THR A 85 -13.74 -23.50 3.61
C THR A 85 -12.81 -22.82 2.59
N ILE A 86 -11.65 -22.35 3.04
CA ILE A 86 -10.62 -21.72 2.20
C ILE A 86 -9.29 -22.43 2.45
N CYS A 87 -8.65 -22.97 1.40
CA CYS A 87 -7.41 -23.75 1.51
C CYS A 87 -7.47 -24.91 2.55
N GLY A 88 -8.64 -25.54 2.72
CA GLY A 88 -8.87 -26.59 3.72
C GLY A 88 -9.15 -26.09 5.15
N ILE A 89 -9.12 -24.77 5.38
CA ILE A 89 -9.41 -24.14 6.68
C ILE A 89 -10.88 -23.73 6.72
N GLU A 90 -11.64 -24.26 7.68
CA GLU A 90 -13.00 -23.80 7.98
C GLU A 90 -12.97 -22.43 8.69
N LEU A 91 -13.55 -21.42 8.03
CA LEU A 91 -13.84 -20.11 8.60
C LEU A 91 -15.33 -20.00 8.92
N ARG A 92 -15.68 -19.26 9.98
CA ARG A 92 -17.07 -19.02 10.37
C ARG A 92 -17.40 -17.53 10.24
N PRO A 93 -18.30 -17.13 9.33
CA PRO A 93 -18.78 -15.76 9.24
C PRO A 93 -19.28 -15.24 10.59
N SER A 94 -19.08 -13.95 10.85
CA SER A 94 -19.76 -13.20 11.91
C SER A 94 -20.71 -12.18 11.30
N ILE A 95 -21.49 -11.47 12.13
CA ILE A 95 -22.31 -10.32 11.70
C ILE A 95 -21.50 -9.24 10.95
N ALA A 96 -20.18 -9.16 11.16
CA ALA A 96 -19.31 -8.26 10.40
C ALA A 96 -19.10 -8.70 8.94
N PHE A 97 -19.29 -9.98 8.60
CA PHE A 97 -19.20 -10.48 7.23
C PHE A 97 -20.30 -9.87 6.34
N ASP A 98 -21.55 -9.90 6.79
CA ASP A 98 -22.65 -9.24 6.08
C ASP A 98 -22.52 -7.71 6.12
N THR A 99 -21.95 -7.17 7.21
CA THR A 99 -21.60 -5.75 7.32
C THR A 99 -20.56 -5.32 6.28
N PHE A 100 -19.59 -6.18 5.92
CA PHE A 100 -18.60 -5.88 4.88
C PHE A 100 -19.30 -5.60 3.53
N TRP A 101 -20.28 -6.42 3.16
CA TRP A 101 -21.03 -6.26 1.90
C TRP A 101 -21.96 -5.05 1.94
N ARG A 102 -22.71 -4.86 3.05
CA ARG A 102 -23.59 -3.69 3.22
C ARG A 102 -22.81 -2.37 3.20
N PHE A 103 -21.66 -2.31 3.88
CA PHE A 103 -20.75 -1.17 3.84
C PHE A 103 -20.18 -0.94 2.43
N SER A 104 -19.75 -2.00 1.74
CA SER A 104 -19.22 -1.92 0.36
C SER A 104 -20.23 -1.30 -0.61
N ALA A 105 -21.49 -1.74 -0.53
CA ALA A 105 -22.57 -1.23 -1.35
C ALA A 105 -22.89 0.24 -1.02
N GLU A 106 -23.19 0.55 0.23
CA GLU A 106 -23.65 1.89 0.61
C GLU A 106 -22.53 2.95 0.48
N ARG A 107 -21.26 2.60 0.74
CA ARG A 107 -20.14 3.50 0.46
C ARG A 107 -19.95 3.79 -1.02
N LYS A 108 -20.31 2.87 -1.92
CA LYS A 108 -20.30 3.12 -3.36
C LYS A 108 -21.50 3.97 -3.78
N ALA A 109 -22.70 3.67 -3.27
CA ALA A 109 -23.89 4.47 -3.53
C ALA A 109 -23.71 5.94 -3.09
N ILE A 110 -23.06 6.20 -1.96
CA ILE A 110 -22.69 7.55 -1.51
C ILE A 110 -21.76 8.27 -2.52
N ASP A 111 -20.77 7.59 -3.11
CA ASP A 111 -19.88 8.21 -4.11
C ASP A 111 -20.62 8.50 -5.42
N ASP A 112 -21.50 7.60 -5.86
CA ASP A 112 -22.35 7.80 -7.04
C ASP A 112 -23.34 8.96 -6.85
N ARG A 113 -24.06 9.01 -5.73
CA ARG A 113 -24.96 10.13 -5.36
C ARG A 113 -24.22 11.48 -5.35
N ARG A 114 -22.96 11.50 -4.88
CA ARG A 114 -22.09 12.69 -4.85
C ARG A 114 -21.55 13.11 -6.21
N ARG A 115 -21.31 12.18 -7.14
CA ARG A 115 -20.92 12.50 -8.54
C ARG A 115 -22.12 12.92 -9.40
N ALA A 116 -23.30 12.38 -9.11
CA ALA A 116 -24.56 12.83 -9.68
C ALA A 116 -24.99 14.24 -9.20
N GLY A 117 -24.26 14.85 -8.26
CA GLY A 117 -24.52 16.20 -7.76
C GLY A 117 -25.74 16.29 -6.82
N LEU A 118 -26.22 15.15 -6.29
CA LEU A 118 -27.35 15.14 -5.36
C LEU A 118 -26.97 15.82 -4.02
N PRO A 119 -27.92 16.47 -3.33
CA PRO A 119 -27.69 17.10 -2.04
C PRO A 119 -27.38 16.06 -0.94
N ALA A 120 -26.82 16.54 0.17
CA ALA A 120 -26.68 15.75 1.39
C ALA A 120 -28.02 15.74 2.19
N PRO A 121 -28.29 14.71 3.02
CA PRO A 121 -27.46 13.54 3.28
C PRO A 121 -27.46 12.54 2.10
N TRP A 122 -26.31 11.92 1.86
CA TRP A 122 -26.13 10.93 0.78
C TRP A 122 -26.41 9.49 1.22
N THR A 123 -26.90 9.29 2.44
CA THR A 123 -27.13 7.99 3.09
C THR A 123 -27.96 8.20 4.35
N ASP A 124 -28.78 7.22 4.73
CA ASP A 124 -29.51 7.21 6.01
C ASP A 124 -28.69 6.58 7.15
N ASP A 125 -27.51 6.02 6.86
CA ASP A 125 -26.62 5.42 7.86
C ASP A 125 -25.99 6.52 8.75
N PRO A 126 -26.31 6.55 10.07
CA PRO A 126 -25.85 7.62 10.96
C PRO A 126 -24.36 7.52 11.30
N ILE A 127 -23.72 6.36 11.11
CA ILE A 127 -22.28 6.16 11.31
C ILE A 127 -21.53 6.73 10.10
N LEU A 128 -22.03 6.49 8.88
CA LEU A 128 -21.48 7.03 7.64
C LEU A 128 -21.73 8.54 7.48
N GLN A 129 -22.86 9.07 7.97
CA GLN A 129 -23.07 10.52 8.06
C GLN A 129 -22.06 11.19 9.03
N LYS A 130 -21.75 10.53 10.15
CA LYS A 130 -20.98 11.13 11.26
C LYS A 130 -19.47 11.01 11.13
N TYR A 131 -18.94 9.94 10.56
CA TYR A 131 -17.50 9.62 10.59
C TYR A 131 -16.85 9.53 9.20
N PHE A 132 -15.56 9.89 9.11
CA PHE A 132 -14.85 9.85 7.84
C PHE A 132 -14.47 8.40 7.44
N PHE A 133 -15.03 7.97 6.31
CA PHE A 133 -14.66 6.73 5.62
C PHE A 133 -14.14 7.00 4.21
N CYS A 134 -13.16 6.21 3.78
CA CYS A 134 -12.71 6.15 2.38
C CYS A 134 -13.79 5.50 1.50
N ASN A 135 -13.63 5.58 0.17
CA ASN A 135 -14.55 4.96 -0.80
C ASN A 135 -14.30 3.46 -0.95
N THR A 136 -15.32 2.66 -1.28
CA THR A 136 -15.22 1.20 -1.51
C THR A 136 -14.11 0.84 -2.49
N TYR A 137 -13.97 1.65 -3.55
CA TYR A 137 -12.85 1.55 -4.48
C TYR A 137 -11.77 2.56 -4.11
N ARG A 138 -10.56 2.09 -3.83
CA ARG A 138 -9.41 2.93 -3.45
C ARG A 138 -9.12 4.01 -4.49
N VAL A 139 -9.34 3.71 -5.77
CA VAL A 139 -9.10 4.62 -6.89
C VAL A 139 -9.94 5.91 -6.82
N LEU A 140 -11.09 5.87 -6.15
CA LEU A 140 -12.06 6.97 -6.07
C LEU A 140 -11.75 8.00 -4.96
N ASP A 141 -10.83 7.71 -4.04
CA ASP A 141 -10.42 8.63 -2.97
C ASP A 141 -9.73 9.90 -3.50
N LYS A 142 -9.87 11.05 -2.83
CA LYS A 142 -9.25 12.36 -3.22
C LYS A 142 -7.76 12.20 -3.58
N GLY A 143 -6.99 11.48 -2.77
CA GLY A 143 -5.55 11.27 -2.98
C GLY A 143 -5.23 10.42 -4.21
N CYS A 144 -6.06 9.42 -4.52
CA CYS A 144 -5.90 8.59 -5.71
C CYS A 144 -6.32 9.36 -6.97
N GLN A 145 -7.44 10.07 -6.94
CA GLN A 145 -7.87 10.92 -8.06
C GLN A 145 -6.81 11.99 -8.38
N PHE A 146 -6.18 12.59 -7.36
CA PHE A 146 -5.09 13.54 -7.55
C PHE A 146 -3.81 12.90 -8.10
N ILE A 147 -3.30 11.80 -7.51
CA ILE A 147 -2.06 11.18 -8.01
C ILE A 147 -2.22 10.70 -9.46
N ILE A 148 -3.41 10.24 -9.87
CA ILE A 148 -3.67 9.87 -11.26
C ILE A 148 -3.69 11.13 -12.14
N GLY A 149 -4.58 12.08 -11.88
CA GLY A 149 -4.80 13.23 -12.76
C GLY A 149 -3.67 14.27 -12.82
N GLU A 150 -2.97 14.49 -11.70
CA GLU A 150 -2.03 15.60 -11.53
C GLU A 150 -0.56 15.17 -11.45
N VAL A 151 -0.27 13.97 -10.91
CA VAL A 151 1.11 13.48 -10.70
C VAL A 151 1.55 12.54 -11.83
N ILE A 152 0.71 11.58 -12.21
CA ILE A 152 1.04 10.52 -13.19
C ILE A 152 0.76 11.00 -14.62
N GLU A 153 -0.47 11.43 -14.90
CA GLU A 153 -0.95 11.70 -16.26
C GLU A 153 -0.49 13.07 -16.84
N LYS A 154 0.30 13.83 -16.08
CA LYS A 154 0.97 15.08 -16.49
C LYS A 154 2.49 14.93 -16.42
N GLY A 155 3.22 15.74 -17.20
CA GLY A 155 4.67 15.66 -17.32
C GLY A 155 5.15 14.45 -18.15
N SER A 156 6.47 14.25 -18.24
CA SER A 156 7.01 13.16 -19.07
C SER A 156 6.52 11.79 -18.60
N GLN A 157 6.25 10.93 -19.57
CA GLN A 157 5.84 9.54 -19.38
C GLN A 157 7.04 8.57 -19.44
N ASP A 158 8.26 9.09 -19.49
CA ASP A 158 9.48 8.29 -19.33
C ASP A 158 9.46 7.55 -17.99
N PRO A 159 9.91 6.27 -17.92
CA PRO A 159 9.75 5.44 -16.73
C PRO A 159 10.38 6.03 -15.47
N GLU A 160 11.58 6.63 -15.57
CA GLU A 160 12.24 7.27 -14.42
C GLU A 160 11.47 8.51 -13.95
N GLU A 161 11.04 9.36 -14.87
CA GLU A 161 10.32 10.60 -14.59
C GLU A 161 8.97 10.35 -13.90
N VAL A 162 8.19 9.36 -14.36
CA VAL A 162 6.89 9.05 -13.72
C VAL A 162 7.08 8.31 -12.38
N VAL A 163 8.11 7.47 -12.23
CA VAL A 163 8.45 6.81 -10.96
C VAL A 163 8.92 7.82 -9.91
N PHE A 164 9.80 8.76 -10.29
CA PHE A 164 10.21 9.88 -9.45
C PHE A 164 9.01 10.66 -8.90
N ARG A 165 8.09 11.09 -9.79
CA ARG A 165 6.90 11.85 -9.39
C ARG A 165 6.00 11.06 -8.44
N VAL A 166 5.81 9.76 -8.68
CA VAL A 166 5.03 8.88 -7.79
C VAL A 166 5.69 8.70 -6.43
N ILE A 167 7.01 8.48 -6.36
CA ILE A 167 7.74 8.39 -5.08
C ILE A 167 7.61 9.71 -4.32
N LEU A 168 7.91 10.84 -4.97
CA LEU A 168 7.86 12.17 -4.36
C LEU A 168 6.49 12.47 -3.74
N PHE A 169 5.40 12.20 -4.46
CA PHE A 169 4.05 12.31 -3.91
C PHE A 169 3.80 11.30 -2.78
N ASN A 170 4.26 10.06 -2.92
CA ASN A 170 4.02 9.00 -1.94
C ASN A 170 4.66 9.29 -0.58
N LEU A 171 5.88 9.86 -0.53
CA LEU A 171 6.55 10.23 0.72
C LEU A 171 5.65 11.08 1.63
N PHE A 172 5.13 12.19 1.10
CA PHE A 172 4.27 13.12 1.83
C PHE A 172 2.80 12.63 1.91
N THR A 173 2.30 11.96 0.87
CA THR A 173 0.89 11.58 0.66
C THR A 173 -0.09 12.75 0.88
N LYS A 174 0.38 13.99 0.66
CA LYS A 174 -0.36 15.23 0.87
C LYS A 174 -0.38 16.04 -0.41
N ILE A 175 -1.59 16.43 -0.83
CA ILE A 175 -1.85 17.14 -2.09
C ILE A 175 -1.22 18.54 -2.04
N GLU A 176 -1.45 19.22 -0.92
CA GLU A 176 -1.07 20.61 -0.73
C GLU A 176 0.47 20.77 -0.68
N THR A 177 1.21 19.72 -0.31
CA THR A 177 2.68 19.67 -0.35
C THR A 177 3.23 19.44 -1.75
N TRP A 178 2.52 18.67 -2.59
CA TRP A 178 2.85 18.54 -4.01
C TRP A 178 2.59 19.86 -4.76
N GLU A 179 1.44 20.49 -4.50
CA GLU A 179 1.06 21.78 -5.11
C GLU A 179 2.07 22.87 -4.76
N LEU A 180 2.50 22.96 -3.49
CA LEU A 180 3.59 23.85 -3.05
C LEU A 180 4.90 23.62 -3.82
N LEU A 181 5.37 22.36 -3.88
CA LEU A 181 6.62 22.04 -4.59
C LEU A 181 6.53 22.43 -6.08
N TYR A 182 5.41 22.12 -6.73
CA TYR A 182 5.18 22.46 -8.14
C TYR A 182 5.10 23.98 -8.39
N GLN A 183 4.53 24.74 -7.45
CA GLN A 183 4.43 26.20 -7.54
C GLN A 183 5.79 26.91 -7.38
N GLU A 184 6.61 26.47 -6.42
CA GLU A 184 7.90 27.11 -6.11
C GLU A 184 9.05 26.61 -7.02
N LEU A 185 8.95 25.40 -7.59
CA LEU A 185 10.02 24.76 -8.37
C LEU A 185 9.67 24.51 -9.85
N GLY A 186 8.39 24.66 -10.23
CA GLY A 186 7.90 24.34 -11.57
C GLY A 186 7.72 22.82 -11.80
N PRO A 187 7.85 22.34 -13.05
CA PRO A 187 7.72 20.93 -13.37
C PRO A 187 8.67 20.04 -12.57
N LEU A 188 8.11 19.19 -11.72
CA LEU A 188 8.86 18.28 -10.86
C LEU A 188 9.40 17.10 -11.67
N THR A 189 10.62 17.24 -12.19
CA THR A 189 11.34 16.22 -12.97
C THR A 189 12.47 15.57 -12.15
N TRP A 190 12.86 14.34 -12.50
CA TRP A 190 14.08 13.70 -11.98
C TRP A 190 15.33 14.33 -12.60
N LYS A 191 15.30 14.58 -13.91
CA LYS A 191 16.40 15.19 -14.67
C LYS A 191 16.93 16.49 -14.03
N ASP A 192 16.03 17.36 -13.59
CA ASP A 192 16.34 18.70 -13.08
C ASP A 192 16.20 18.79 -11.54
N TYR A 193 16.02 17.64 -10.87
CA TYR A 193 15.93 17.52 -9.41
C TYR A 193 17.21 18.01 -8.70
N ASN A 194 17.02 18.65 -7.54
CA ASN A 194 18.10 19.10 -6.67
C ASN A 194 17.62 19.14 -5.21
N ARG A 195 18.24 18.34 -4.34
CA ARG A 195 17.84 18.19 -2.93
C ARG A 195 17.77 19.51 -2.17
N GLU A 196 18.72 20.42 -2.39
CA GLU A 196 18.83 21.70 -1.67
C GLU A 196 17.66 22.64 -1.99
N LYS A 197 17.25 22.73 -3.27
CA LYS A 197 16.06 23.50 -3.67
C LYS A 197 14.77 22.95 -3.05
N TYR A 198 14.58 21.62 -3.10
CA TYR A 198 13.41 20.97 -2.50
C TYR A 198 13.41 21.14 -0.98
N ALA A 199 14.57 20.99 -0.34
CA ALA A 199 14.76 21.22 1.08
C ALA A 199 14.43 22.66 1.50
N ALA A 200 14.84 23.67 0.73
CA ALA A 200 14.56 25.07 1.05
C ALA A 200 13.05 25.37 1.05
N VAL A 201 12.29 24.87 0.08
CA VAL A 201 10.83 25.03 0.02
C VAL A 201 10.14 24.33 1.19
N LEU A 202 10.56 23.10 1.52
CA LEU A 202 9.98 22.32 2.62
C LEU A 202 10.36 22.89 4.01
N ALA A 203 11.56 23.48 4.15
CA ALA A 203 12.01 24.18 5.35
C ALA A 203 11.23 25.47 5.59
N LYS A 204 11.01 26.27 4.52
CA LYS A 204 10.15 27.48 4.54
C LYS A 204 8.74 27.11 5.03
N ALA A 205 8.11 26.13 4.40
CA ALA A 205 6.78 25.67 4.78
C ALA A 205 6.67 25.21 6.23
N LEU A 206 7.66 24.49 6.77
CA LEU A 206 7.68 24.12 8.20
C LEU A 206 7.90 25.30 9.14
N LYS A 207 8.66 26.32 8.73
CA LYS A 207 8.83 27.58 9.49
C LYS A 207 7.50 28.37 9.52
N ASP A 208 6.73 28.29 8.44
CA ASP A 208 5.41 28.91 8.29
C ASP A 208 4.28 28.01 8.86
N GLU A 209 4.62 27.05 9.74
CA GLU A 209 3.75 26.06 10.41
C GLU A 209 2.92 25.14 9.49
N ILE A 210 3.22 25.10 8.18
CA ILE A 210 2.53 24.26 7.21
C ILE A 210 2.94 22.80 7.38
N THR A 211 1.97 21.95 7.76
CA THR A 211 2.16 20.50 7.84
C THR A 211 2.52 19.89 6.48
N LEU A 212 3.69 19.24 6.37
CA LEU A 212 4.13 18.58 5.14
C LEU A 212 3.51 17.20 4.88
N TYR A 213 2.94 16.58 5.91
CA TYR A 213 2.44 15.21 5.86
C TYR A 213 0.94 15.14 6.18
N THR A 214 0.28 14.12 5.66
CA THR A 214 -1.06 13.72 6.08
C THR A 214 -1.01 12.93 7.39
N GLY A 215 -2.07 13.03 8.22
CA GLY A 215 -2.23 12.23 9.44
C GLY A 215 -2.67 10.78 9.20
N ALA A 216 -2.79 10.35 7.93
CA ALA A 216 -3.04 8.98 7.51
C ALA A 216 -1.89 8.49 6.62
N PHE A 217 -1.73 7.19 6.40
CA PHE A 217 -0.64 6.62 5.59
C PHE A 217 0.78 7.09 6.03
N ILE A 218 0.95 7.30 7.33
CA ILE A 218 2.20 7.73 7.95
C ILE A 218 3.30 6.72 7.58
N LYS A 219 4.39 7.24 7.02
CA LYS A 219 5.64 6.53 6.79
C LYS A 219 6.65 7.09 7.79
N PRO A 220 7.37 6.25 8.55
CA PRO A 220 8.58 6.72 9.21
C PRO A 220 9.60 7.10 8.13
N ALA A 221 10.58 7.94 8.51
CA ALA A 221 11.67 8.31 7.62
C ALA A 221 12.90 7.45 7.96
N PRO A 222 13.63 6.89 6.97
CA PRO A 222 14.88 6.19 7.21
C PRO A 222 15.96 7.18 7.72
N HIS A 223 16.78 6.78 8.70
CA HIS A 223 17.65 7.71 9.43
C HIS A 223 18.97 8.06 8.70
N PHE A 224 18.89 8.75 7.55
CA PHE A 224 20.05 9.27 6.80
C PHE A 224 20.77 10.46 7.47
N GLY A 225 20.91 10.45 8.80
CA GLY A 225 21.64 11.44 9.60
C GLY A 225 20.97 12.82 9.76
N PHE A 226 19.90 13.13 9.02
CA PHE A 226 19.22 14.43 9.16
C PHE A 226 18.20 14.42 10.30
N ARG A 227 18.15 15.53 11.06
CA ARG A 227 17.16 15.77 12.12
C ARG A 227 15.73 15.92 11.60
N GLN A 228 15.55 16.32 10.35
CA GLN A 228 14.24 16.60 9.76
C GLN A 228 13.83 15.49 8.78
N ASN A 229 12.68 14.85 9.06
CA ASN A 229 12.17 13.71 8.28
C ASN A 229 12.01 13.98 6.78
N TYR A 230 11.80 15.22 6.35
CA TYR A 230 11.71 15.53 4.91
C TYR A 230 13.06 15.43 4.19
N LEU A 231 14.19 15.73 4.86
CA LEU A 231 15.52 15.54 4.28
C LEU A 231 15.83 14.05 4.13
N ASN A 232 15.56 13.27 5.18
CA ASN A 232 15.65 11.81 5.17
C ASN A 232 14.78 11.18 4.07
N HIS A 233 13.56 11.68 3.85
CA HIS A 233 12.70 11.24 2.76
C HIS A 233 13.21 11.63 1.35
N LEU A 234 13.85 12.79 1.18
CA LEU A 234 14.50 13.17 -0.07
C LEU A 234 15.72 12.27 -0.38
N CYS A 235 16.56 11.99 0.62
CA CYS A 235 17.64 11.00 0.50
C CYS A 235 17.11 9.59 0.18
N PHE A 236 15.93 9.22 0.70
CA PHE A 236 15.31 7.95 0.37
C PHE A 236 14.80 7.89 -1.08
N LEU A 237 14.24 8.98 -1.60
CA LEU A 237 13.91 9.11 -3.03
C LEU A 237 15.16 8.94 -3.90
N GLU A 238 16.25 9.62 -3.54
CA GLU A 238 17.53 9.53 -4.25
C GLU A 238 18.02 8.08 -4.28
N CYS A 239 18.02 7.40 -3.14
CA CYS A 239 18.38 5.98 -3.02
C CYS A 239 17.54 5.07 -3.93
N LEU A 240 16.21 5.24 -3.98
CA LEU A 240 15.33 4.45 -4.86
C LEU A 240 15.57 4.71 -6.35
N MET A 241 15.80 5.97 -6.72
CA MET A 241 16.06 6.35 -8.12
C MET A 241 17.43 5.84 -8.59
N GLU A 242 18.48 6.03 -7.80
CA GLU A 242 19.85 5.60 -8.12
C GLU A 242 19.98 4.06 -8.15
N ASN A 243 19.17 3.33 -7.38
CA ASN A 243 19.03 1.86 -7.48
C ASN A 243 18.25 1.37 -8.72
N GLN A 244 17.92 2.28 -9.65
CA GLN A 244 17.25 2.01 -10.93
C GLN A 244 15.87 1.34 -10.76
N LEU A 245 15.08 1.79 -9.78
CA LEU A 245 13.76 1.22 -9.49
C LEU A 245 12.85 1.17 -10.72
N ALA A 246 12.85 2.19 -11.58
CA ALA A 246 12.05 2.20 -12.80
C ALA A 246 12.38 1.01 -13.73
N SER A 247 13.66 0.74 -13.96
CA SER A 247 14.13 -0.43 -14.74
C SER A 247 13.70 -1.75 -14.09
N ARG A 248 13.76 -1.85 -12.77
CA ARG A 248 13.34 -3.05 -12.01
C ARG A 248 11.84 -3.32 -12.10
N LEU A 249 11.02 -2.27 -12.02
CA LEU A 249 9.56 -2.36 -12.16
C LEU A 249 9.15 -2.86 -13.56
N LEU A 250 9.86 -2.43 -14.62
CA LEU A 250 9.57 -2.83 -16.00
C LEU A 250 9.88 -4.30 -16.29
N ILE A 251 10.92 -4.87 -15.68
CA ILE A 251 11.38 -6.24 -15.95
C ILE A 251 10.82 -7.29 -14.96
N ALA A 252 10.09 -6.87 -13.94
CA ALA A 252 9.58 -7.76 -12.90
C ALA A 252 8.59 -8.80 -13.47
N PRO A 253 8.84 -10.11 -13.28
CA PRO A 253 7.91 -11.14 -13.72
C PRO A 253 6.64 -11.20 -12.85
N TYR A 254 6.77 -10.96 -11.54
CA TYR A 254 5.67 -10.96 -10.56
C TYR A 254 5.67 -9.70 -9.67
N MET A 255 4.51 -9.32 -9.15
CA MET A 255 4.38 -8.26 -8.14
C MET A 255 5.09 -8.61 -6.82
N ALA A 256 5.21 -9.90 -6.50
CA ALA A 256 5.93 -10.37 -5.31
C ALA A 256 7.41 -9.93 -5.34
N ASP A 257 8.05 -9.97 -6.50
CA ASP A 257 9.47 -9.62 -6.66
C ASP A 257 9.69 -8.09 -6.51
N VAL A 258 8.69 -7.29 -6.93
CA VAL A 258 8.65 -5.84 -6.68
C VAL A 258 8.46 -5.54 -5.19
N TYR A 259 7.59 -6.28 -4.51
CA TYR A 259 7.37 -6.15 -3.08
C TYR A 259 8.63 -6.48 -2.28
N GLU A 260 9.27 -7.63 -2.56
CA GLU A 260 10.52 -8.05 -1.92
C GLU A 260 11.68 -7.09 -2.22
N HIS A 261 11.72 -6.51 -3.42
CA HIS A 261 12.67 -5.45 -3.72
C HIS A 261 12.44 -4.20 -2.85
N LEU A 262 11.20 -3.71 -2.74
CA LEU A 262 10.87 -2.46 -2.05
C LEU A 262 10.86 -2.57 -0.51
N ILE A 263 10.37 -3.69 0.06
CA ILE A 263 10.33 -3.92 1.52
C ILE A 263 11.73 -4.11 2.14
N SER A 264 12.74 -4.37 1.31
CA SER A 264 14.13 -4.58 1.78
C SER A 264 14.85 -3.30 2.21
N PHE A 265 14.31 -2.12 1.90
CA PHE A 265 14.87 -0.81 2.24
C PHE A 265 14.45 -0.37 3.67
N PRO A 266 15.19 0.53 4.34
CA PRO A 266 14.86 0.94 5.70
C PRO A 266 13.55 1.74 5.72
N SER A 267 12.79 1.67 6.82
CA SER A 267 11.43 2.24 6.94
C SER A 267 10.34 1.66 6.01
N MET A 268 10.66 0.76 5.08
CA MET A 268 9.70 0.17 4.15
C MET A 268 8.98 -1.05 4.72
N GLY A 269 8.22 -0.87 5.80
CA GLY A 269 7.34 -1.91 6.33
C GLY A 269 6.30 -2.42 5.31
N PRO A 270 5.61 -3.55 5.60
CA PRO A 270 4.65 -4.19 4.68
C PRO A 270 3.59 -3.23 4.10
N PHE A 271 3.04 -2.38 4.97
CA PHE A 271 1.98 -1.43 4.61
C PHE A 271 2.49 -0.26 3.74
N SER A 272 3.61 0.38 4.10
CA SER A 272 4.18 1.47 3.29
C SER A 272 4.62 0.97 1.92
N THR A 273 5.24 -0.21 1.86
CA THR A 273 5.58 -0.90 0.61
C THR A 273 4.36 -1.12 -0.28
N TYR A 274 3.30 -1.76 0.24
CA TYR A 274 2.13 -2.06 -0.57
C TYR A 274 1.41 -0.78 -1.04
N GLN A 275 1.34 0.27 -0.22
CA GLN A 275 0.74 1.54 -0.64
C GLN A 275 1.57 2.29 -1.70
N LEU A 276 2.91 2.16 -1.71
CA LEU A 276 3.75 2.65 -2.81
C LEU A 276 3.50 1.83 -4.09
N MET A 277 3.47 0.49 -4.01
CA MET A 277 3.16 -0.38 -5.15
C MET A 277 1.79 -0.10 -5.76
N LEU A 278 0.76 0.15 -4.94
CA LEU A 278 -0.57 0.52 -5.42
C LEU A 278 -0.60 1.89 -6.12
N CYS A 279 0.26 2.83 -5.75
CA CYS A 279 0.41 4.08 -6.49
C CYS A 279 1.19 3.88 -7.80
N LEU A 280 2.24 3.04 -7.79
CA LEU A 280 3.00 2.68 -8.99
C LEU A 280 2.14 1.90 -10.01
N SER A 281 1.18 1.09 -9.56
CA SER A 281 0.28 0.29 -10.42
C SER A 281 -0.77 1.12 -11.17
N TYR A 282 -0.85 2.42 -10.91
CA TYR A 282 -1.60 3.39 -11.73
C TYR A 282 -0.74 3.91 -12.92
N THR A 283 0.57 3.71 -12.91
CA THR A 283 1.48 4.09 -14.01
C THR A 283 1.58 2.99 -15.07
N LYS A 284 2.02 3.35 -16.28
CA LYS A 284 2.38 2.39 -17.34
C LYS A 284 3.68 1.61 -17.05
N VAL A 285 4.34 1.84 -15.92
CA VAL A 285 5.59 1.14 -15.55
C VAL A 285 5.29 -0.19 -14.87
N LEU A 286 4.19 -0.29 -14.11
CA LEU A 286 3.82 -1.47 -13.30
C LEU A 286 2.48 -2.09 -13.73
N ASN A 287 2.47 -2.71 -14.92
CA ASN A 287 1.26 -3.26 -15.54
C ASN A 287 0.97 -4.71 -15.11
N PHE A 288 0.40 -4.87 -13.92
CA PHE A 288 -0.08 -6.15 -13.39
C PHE A 288 -1.62 -6.21 -13.33
N HIS A 289 -2.16 -7.43 -13.36
CA HIS A 289 -3.60 -7.66 -13.26
C HIS A 289 -4.06 -7.44 -11.80
N GLU A 290 -5.30 -6.98 -11.63
CA GLU A 290 -5.82 -6.42 -10.37
C GLU A 290 -5.94 -7.42 -9.21
N ASN A 291 -5.84 -8.72 -9.52
CA ASN A 291 -5.88 -9.80 -8.54
C ASN A 291 -4.55 -10.57 -8.41
N ASP A 292 -3.43 -9.99 -8.86
CA ASP A 292 -2.12 -10.66 -8.83
C ASP A 292 -1.48 -10.71 -7.43
N PHE A 293 -1.69 -9.67 -6.61
CA PHE A 293 -0.96 -9.49 -5.36
C PHE A 293 -1.67 -8.56 -4.37
N VAL A 294 -1.63 -8.91 -3.09
CA VAL A 294 -2.21 -8.14 -2.00
C VAL A 294 -1.48 -8.41 -0.69
N ILE A 295 -1.31 -7.37 0.13
CA ILE A 295 -0.66 -7.44 1.43
C ILE A 295 -1.56 -6.76 2.46
N SER A 296 -1.99 -7.51 3.47
CA SER A 296 -2.93 -7.04 4.49
C SER A 296 -2.30 -5.97 5.39
N GLY A 297 -2.81 -4.73 5.32
CA GLY A 297 -2.51 -3.73 6.33
C GLY A 297 -3.05 -4.10 7.73
N PRO A 298 -2.55 -3.51 8.83
CA PRO A 298 -2.99 -3.85 10.18
C PRO A 298 -4.50 -3.66 10.43
N GLY A 299 -5.13 -2.68 9.78
CA GLY A 299 -6.59 -2.51 9.83
C GLY A 299 -7.33 -3.63 9.10
N SER A 300 -6.79 -4.09 7.97
CA SER A 300 -7.34 -5.12 7.09
C SER A 300 -7.23 -6.52 7.73
N ILE A 301 -6.11 -6.81 8.43
CA ILE A 301 -5.95 -7.97 9.31
C ILE A 301 -7.01 -7.95 10.43
N SER A 302 -7.25 -6.78 11.04
CA SER A 302 -8.30 -6.59 12.06
C SER A 302 -9.71 -6.77 11.47
N GLY A 303 -9.94 -6.33 10.24
CA GLY A 303 -11.17 -6.56 9.48
C GLY A 303 -11.43 -8.04 9.22
N LEU A 304 -10.44 -8.78 8.72
CA LEU A 304 -10.52 -10.24 8.55
C LEU A 304 -10.84 -10.97 9.86
N ASN A 305 -10.15 -10.60 10.94
CA ASN A 305 -10.39 -11.16 12.28
C ASN A 305 -11.80 -10.86 12.81
N LYS A 306 -12.43 -9.75 12.38
CA LYS A 306 -13.82 -9.41 12.70
C LYS A 306 -14.81 -10.23 11.86
N ILE A 307 -14.62 -10.32 10.54
CA ILE A 307 -15.60 -10.97 9.66
C ILE A 307 -15.60 -12.51 9.75
N PHE A 308 -14.46 -13.14 10.10
CA PHE A 308 -14.32 -14.61 10.18
C PHE A 308 -13.96 -15.15 11.57
N GLY A 309 -13.85 -14.28 12.57
CA GLY A 309 -13.40 -14.63 13.92
C GLY A 309 -11.87 -14.79 14.01
N ARG A 310 -11.27 -14.18 15.03
CA ARG A 310 -9.81 -14.14 15.23
C ARG A 310 -9.17 -15.53 15.21
N ALA A 311 -9.74 -16.50 15.95
CA ALA A 311 -9.17 -17.84 16.09
C ALA A 311 -9.13 -18.63 14.77
N HIS A 312 -10.15 -18.51 13.92
CA HIS A 312 -10.18 -19.15 12.59
C HIS A 312 -9.11 -18.54 11.67
N MET A 313 -9.00 -17.21 11.67
CA MET A 313 -7.98 -16.51 10.89
C MET A 313 -6.55 -16.80 11.37
N GLU A 314 -6.31 -16.90 12.68
CA GLU A 314 -5.01 -17.30 13.25
C GLU A 314 -4.65 -18.75 12.92
N LYS A 315 -5.62 -19.68 12.99
CA LYS A 315 -5.45 -21.07 12.51
C LYS A 315 -5.08 -21.12 11.03
N GLY A 316 -5.70 -20.31 10.18
CA GLY A 316 -5.36 -20.26 8.76
C GLY A 316 -3.95 -19.71 8.49
N ARG A 317 -3.59 -18.60 9.14
CA ARG A 317 -2.25 -17.97 9.03
C ARG A 317 -1.11 -18.86 9.51
N SER A 318 -1.33 -19.75 10.49
CA SER A 318 -0.29 -20.66 10.98
C SER A 318 -0.02 -21.87 10.08
N HIS A 319 -0.92 -22.19 9.14
CA HIS A 319 -0.78 -23.33 8.22
C HIS A 319 -0.52 -22.93 6.77
N ILE A 320 -1.06 -21.80 6.31
CA ILE A 320 -1.06 -21.40 4.90
C ILE A 320 -0.29 -20.07 4.71
N PRO A 321 0.85 -20.06 4.01
CA PRO A 321 1.55 -18.83 3.62
C PRO A 321 0.63 -17.88 2.85
N GLN A 322 0.61 -16.61 3.26
CA GLN A 322 -0.29 -15.56 2.75
C GLN A 322 -1.80 -15.93 2.83
N PHE A 323 -2.24 -16.67 3.86
CA PHE A 323 -3.66 -17.06 4.03
C PHE A 323 -4.65 -15.89 3.85
N ASP A 324 -4.37 -14.72 4.41
CA ASP A 324 -5.23 -13.54 4.27
C ASP A 324 -5.46 -13.15 2.80
N ALA A 325 -4.46 -13.31 1.93
CA ALA A 325 -4.59 -13.03 0.50
C ALA A 325 -5.48 -14.07 -0.20
N GLU A 326 -5.48 -15.33 0.24
CA GLU A 326 -6.42 -16.36 -0.26
C GLU A 326 -7.86 -16.07 0.21
N VAL A 327 -8.04 -15.54 1.43
CA VAL A 327 -9.33 -15.06 1.91
C VAL A 327 -9.82 -13.84 1.12
N MET A 328 -8.94 -12.87 0.82
CA MET A 328 -9.30 -11.74 -0.06
C MET A 328 -9.63 -12.19 -1.50
N LYS A 329 -8.94 -13.21 -2.05
CA LYS A 329 -9.29 -13.83 -3.34
C LYS A 329 -10.66 -14.50 -3.32
N TYR A 330 -11.03 -15.16 -2.21
CA TYR A 330 -12.39 -15.68 -2.04
C TYR A 330 -13.42 -14.54 -2.10
N LEU A 331 -13.26 -13.49 -1.27
CA LEU A 331 -14.17 -12.34 -1.24
C LEU A 331 -14.30 -11.69 -2.63
N ALA A 332 -13.19 -11.43 -3.32
CA ALA A 332 -13.19 -10.88 -4.67
C ALA A 332 -13.94 -11.79 -5.68
N LYS A 333 -13.79 -13.12 -5.56
CA LYS A 333 -14.45 -14.09 -6.45
C LYS A 333 -15.96 -14.22 -6.16
N THR A 334 -16.39 -14.10 -4.90
CA THR A 334 -17.78 -14.35 -4.49
C THR A 334 -18.62 -13.09 -4.29
N GLN A 335 -18.06 -11.89 -4.51
CA GLN A 335 -18.73 -10.61 -4.24
C GLN A 335 -20.17 -10.53 -4.80
N ASN A 336 -20.39 -10.91 -6.07
CA ASN A 336 -21.71 -10.89 -6.69
C ASN A 336 -22.72 -11.82 -5.99
N ILE A 337 -22.27 -12.98 -5.51
CA ILE A 337 -23.11 -13.93 -4.76
C ILE A 337 -23.54 -13.31 -3.43
N HIS A 338 -22.62 -12.64 -2.73
CA HIS A 338 -22.92 -12.03 -1.44
C HIS A 338 -23.74 -10.75 -1.54
N PHE A 339 -23.57 -9.93 -2.59
CA PHE A 339 -24.46 -8.79 -2.87
C PHE A 339 -25.88 -9.28 -3.18
N HIS A 340 -26.03 -10.27 -4.08
CA HIS A 340 -27.32 -10.87 -4.43
C HIS A 340 -28.04 -11.48 -3.22
N ARG A 341 -27.35 -12.33 -2.44
CA ARG A 341 -27.85 -12.96 -1.20
C ARG A 341 -28.37 -11.94 -0.18
N LEU A 342 -27.87 -10.70 -0.19
CA LEU A 342 -28.24 -9.65 0.77
C LEU A 342 -29.19 -8.60 0.19
N GLY A 343 -29.67 -8.78 -1.05
CA GLY A 343 -30.55 -7.83 -1.74
C GLY A 343 -29.90 -6.48 -2.07
N LEU A 344 -28.57 -6.45 -2.24
CA LEU A 344 -27.79 -5.22 -2.41
C LEU A 344 -27.54 -4.92 -3.89
N ASP A 345 -28.00 -3.77 -4.38
CA ASP A 345 -27.49 -3.20 -5.64
C ASP A 345 -26.04 -2.74 -5.43
N PHE A 346 -25.16 -3.19 -6.31
CA PHE A 346 -23.77 -2.78 -6.36
C PHE A 346 -23.43 -2.31 -7.78
N SER A 347 -23.38 -0.99 -7.95
CA SER A 347 -23.25 -0.35 -9.26
C SER A 347 -21.91 -0.64 -9.97
N GLY A 348 -20.90 -1.16 -9.26
CA GLY A 348 -19.55 -1.39 -9.79
C GLY A 348 -18.79 -0.10 -10.10
N LEU A 349 -17.52 -0.22 -10.49
CA LEU A 349 -16.69 0.95 -10.84
C LEU A 349 -16.86 1.36 -12.31
N GLY A 350 -17.30 2.61 -12.51
CA GLY A 350 -17.45 3.23 -13.83
C GLY A 350 -18.56 2.63 -14.69
N THR A 351 -18.68 3.11 -15.93
CA THR A 351 -19.72 2.66 -16.88
C THR A 351 -19.63 1.18 -17.26
N LYS A 352 -18.48 0.53 -17.01
CA LYS A 352 -18.28 -0.92 -17.22
C LYS A 352 -18.64 -1.77 -16.00
N LYS A 353 -19.13 -1.17 -14.91
CA LYS A 353 -19.45 -1.83 -13.63
C LYS A 353 -18.34 -2.77 -13.15
N LEU A 354 -17.07 -2.33 -13.18
CA LEU A 354 -15.94 -3.20 -12.83
C LEU A 354 -16.05 -3.69 -11.37
N PRO A 355 -15.78 -4.98 -11.08
CA PRO A 355 -15.86 -5.53 -9.73
C PRO A 355 -14.78 -4.96 -8.80
N MET A 356 -14.92 -5.17 -7.49
CA MET A 356 -13.87 -4.86 -6.51
C MET A 356 -12.64 -5.75 -6.77
N SER A 357 -11.47 -5.13 -6.91
CA SER A 357 -10.18 -5.83 -7.00
C SER A 357 -9.69 -6.27 -5.61
N LEU A 358 -8.63 -7.09 -5.54
CA LEU A 358 -7.97 -7.40 -4.25
C LEU A 358 -7.56 -6.14 -3.47
N ALA A 359 -7.14 -5.08 -4.16
CA ALA A 359 -6.76 -3.81 -3.52
C ALA A 359 -7.97 -3.07 -2.91
N ASP A 360 -9.16 -3.19 -3.53
CA ASP A 360 -10.40 -2.60 -3.02
C ASP A 360 -10.99 -3.43 -1.87
N ILE A 361 -10.83 -4.76 -1.91
CA ILE A 361 -11.14 -5.66 -0.79
C ILE A 361 -10.25 -5.37 0.43
N GLU A 362 -8.92 -5.27 0.24
CA GLU A 362 -7.95 -4.93 1.29
C GLU A 362 -8.28 -3.58 1.94
N HIS A 363 -8.49 -2.56 1.11
CA HIS A 363 -8.87 -1.22 1.52
C HIS A 363 -10.20 -1.21 2.30
N THR A 364 -11.22 -1.91 1.79
CA THR A 364 -12.54 -1.96 2.43
C THR A 364 -12.51 -2.74 3.75
N LEU A 365 -11.68 -3.78 3.90
CA LEU A 365 -11.51 -4.50 5.17
C LEU A 365 -10.98 -3.58 6.29
N CYS A 366 -10.08 -2.64 5.96
CA CYS A 366 -9.58 -1.63 6.89
C CYS A 366 -10.68 -0.64 7.33
N GLU A 367 -11.56 -0.27 6.40
CA GLU A 367 -12.68 0.64 6.66
C GLU A 367 -13.84 -0.04 7.40
N VAL A 368 -14.07 -1.33 7.15
CA VAL A 368 -15.03 -2.16 7.89
C VAL A 368 -14.54 -2.47 9.30
N ASP A 369 -13.23 -2.66 9.53
CA ASP A 369 -12.66 -2.65 10.89
C ASP A 369 -13.05 -1.38 11.65
N LYS A 370 -12.92 -0.21 11.00
CA LYS A 370 -13.27 1.10 11.56
C LYS A 370 -14.77 1.19 11.86
N TYR A 371 -15.63 0.80 10.91
CA TYR A 371 -17.09 0.87 11.03
C TYR A 371 -17.61 -0.03 12.17
N CYS A 372 -17.13 -1.26 12.25
CA CYS A 372 -17.50 -2.22 13.30
C CYS A 372 -17.16 -1.76 14.72
N ARG A 373 -16.29 -0.75 14.91
CA ARG A 373 -16.03 -0.17 16.26
C ARG A 373 -17.26 0.48 16.87
N VAL A 374 -18.15 1.01 16.04
CA VAL A 374 -19.42 1.63 16.46
C VAL A 374 -20.58 0.67 16.27
N ALA A 375 -20.72 0.07 15.08
CA ALA A 375 -21.85 -0.81 14.76
C ALA A 375 -21.84 -2.13 15.55
N HIS A 376 -20.66 -2.69 15.84
CA HIS A 376 -20.48 -4.02 16.42
C HIS A 376 -19.44 -3.99 17.55
N SER A 377 -19.66 -3.14 18.55
CA SER A 377 -18.69 -2.84 19.63
C SER A 377 -18.18 -4.08 20.41
N GLY A 378 -18.93 -5.19 20.41
CA GLY A 378 -18.50 -6.48 20.95
C GLY A 378 -17.35 -7.14 20.16
N LEU A 379 -17.22 -6.85 18.86
CA LEU A 379 -16.13 -7.34 17.99
C LEU A 379 -14.86 -6.51 18.20
N LYS A 380 -14.19 -6.76 19.34
CA LYS A 380 -13.01 -6.00 19.79
C LYS A 380 -11.80 -6.17 18.86
N GLY A 381 -11.06 -5.08 18.67
CA GLY A 381 -9.74 -5.05 18.02
C GLY A 381 -8.83 -4.03 18.72
N LYS A 382 -7.59 -3.83 18.22
CA LYS A 382 -6.59 -2.92 18.87
C LYS A 382 -7.05 -1.45 18.97
N ARG A 383 -8.08 -1.05 18.23
CA ARG A 383 -8.71 0.29 18.31
C ARG A 383 -10.21 0.15 18.47
N THR A 384 -10.78 0.85 19.45
CA THR A 384 -12.21 0.82 19.82
C THR A 384 -12.99 2.07 19.41
N ASN A 385 -12.30 3.16 19.01
CA ASN A 385 -12.93 4.44 18.68
C ASN A 385 -12.66 4.87 17.23
N ILE A 386 -13.44 5.84 16.75
CA ILE A 386 -13.20 6.59 15.51
C ILE A 386 -12.98 8.06 15.88
N SER A 387 -11.82 8.61 15.55
CA SER A 387 -11.41 9.97 15.94
C SER A 387 -11.71 11.06 14.90
N ARG A 388 -11.94 10.68 13.64
CA ARG A 388 -12.19 11.62 12.54
C ARG A 388 -13.67 11.65 12.17
N ASN A 389 -14.35 12.72 12.58
CA ASN A 389 -15.69 13.02 12.12
C ASN A 389 -15.68 13.35 10.61
N PHE A 390 -16.82 13.12 9.95
CA PHE A 390 -17.09 13.63 8.61
C PHE A 390 -17.60 15.07 8.70
N SER A 391 -17.46 15.81 7.60
CA SER A 391 -18.14 17.08 7.38
C SER A 391 -18.46 17.21 5.89
N ALA A 392 -19.72 17.48 5.58
CA ALA A 392 -20.14 17.75 4.21
C ALA A 392 -19.59 19.11 3.78
N SER A 393 -18.63 19.10 2.85
CA SER A 393 -18.17 20.33 2.22
C SER A 393 -19.04 20.64 1.01
N ASN A 394 -19.35 21.93 0.82
CA ASN A 394 -20.02 22.47 -0.37
C ASN A 394 -19.08 22.49 -1.60
N ALA A 395 -18.31 21.42 -1.78
CA ALA A 395 -17.40 21.25 -2.90
C ALA A 395 -18.21 21.16 -4.21
N LYS A 396 -17.66 21.72 -5.29
CA LYS A 396 -18.21 21.56 -6.64
C LYS A 396 -18.42 20.08 -6.96
N SER A 397 -19.46 19.77 -7.73
CA SER A 397 -19.79 18.41 -8.18
C SER A 397 -18.54 17.62 -8.56
N TYR A 398 -18.38 16.43 -7.98
CA TYR A 398 -17.28 15.55 -8.35
C TYR A 398 -17.50 15.10 -9.78
N GLY A 399 -16.59 15.50 -10.68
CA GLY A 399 -16.61 15.05 -12.07
C GLY A 399 -16.50 13.51 -12.20
N PRO A 400 -16.66 13.00 -13.43
CA PRO A 400 -16.48 11.58 -13.71
C PRO A 400 -15.11 11.11 -13.20
N PRO A 401 -15.03 9.92 -12.58
CA PRO A 401 -13.81 9.49 -11.91
C PRO A 401 -12.67 9.30 -12.91
N ILE A 402 -11.51 9.85 -12.58
CA ILE A 402 -10.29 9.66 -13.36
C ILE A 402 -9.80 8.23 -13.12
N ILE A 403 -9.88 7.39 -14.15
CA ILE A 403 -9.38 6.02 -14.14
C ILE A 403 -7.97 5.99 -14.76
N PRO A 404 -6.98 5.28 -14.20
CA PRO A 404 -5.61 5.29 -14.73
C PRO A 404 -5.54 4.77 -16.18
N LYS A 405 -4.88 5.49 -17.10
CA LYS A 405 -4.73 5.00 -18.49
C LYS A 405 -3.87 3.73 -18.59
N ALA A 406 -3.10 3.42 -17.55
CA ALA A 406 -2.40 2.14 -17.43
C ALA A 406 -3.33 0.92 -17.39
N TRP A 407 -4.58 1.08 -16.94
CA TRP A 407 -5.52 -0.04 -16.79
C TRP A 407 -5.96 -0.67 -18.12
N SER A 408 -5.84 0.03 -19.26
CA SER A 408 -6.09 -0.55 -20.58
C SER A 408 -4.90 -1.35 -21.15
N HIS A 409 -3.76 -1.43 -20.44
CA HIS A 409 -2.57 -2.11 -20.93
C HIS A 409 -2.76 -3.64 -21.06
N PRO A 410 -2.46 -4.28 -22.20
CA PRO A 410 -2.76 -5.70 -22.43
C PRO A 410 -2.19 -6.67 -21.39
N ALA A 411 -1.02 -6.39 -20.81
CA ALA A 411 -0.41 -7.24 -19.78
C ALA A 411 -1.21 -7.30 -18.46
N ARG A 412 -2.23 -6.45 -18.28
CA ARG A 412 -3.15 -6.49 -17.14
C ARG A 412 -4.36 -7.42 -17.35
N ARG A 413 -4.47 -8.11 -18.50
CA ARG A 413 -5.58 -9.03 -18.82
C ARG A 413 -5.40 -10.45 -18.29
N LEU A 414 -4.18 -10.83 -17.91
CA LEU A 414 -3.82 -12.17 -17.48
C LEU A 414 -3.18 -12.10 -16.09
N ALA A 415 -3.62 -12.95 -15.19
CA ALA A 415 -3.11 -12.97 -13.82
C ALA A 415 -1.68 -13.54 -13.78
N ARG A 416 -0.77 -12.84 -13.10
CA ARG A 416 0.64 -13.20 -12.89
C ARG A 416 0.93 -13.39 -11.40
N ILE A 417 0.37 -14.46 -10.85
CA ILE A 417 0.62 -14.90 -9.47
C ILE A 417 1.88 -15.77 -9.46
N ARG A 418 2.84 -15.47 -8.57
CA ARG A 418 4.05 -16.29 -8.42
C ARG A 418 3.69 -17.66 -7.84
N PRO A 419 4.21 -18.78 -8.38
CA PRO A 419 3.92 -20.12 -7.85
C PRO A 419 4.38 -20.32 -6.40
N GLU A 420 5.57 -19.80 -6.06
CA GLU A 420 6.06 -19.76 -4.69
C GLU A 420 5.33 -18.65 -3.90
N LYS A 421 4.53 -19.07 -2.92
CA LYS A 421 3.72 -18.20 -2.05
C LYS A 421 4.49 -17.68 -0.83
N LYS A 422 5.62 -18.28 -0.47
CA LYS A 422 6.52 -17.71 0.55
C LYS A 422 7.12 -16.42 0.00
N LEU A 423 7.09 -15.36 0.81
CA LEU A 423 7.82 -14.13 0.54
C LEU A 423 9.18 -14.22 1.24
N VAL A 424 10.24 -13.90 0.50
CA VAL A 424 11.64 -13.93 0.95
C VAL A 424 12.09 -12.48 1.10
N VAL A 425 12.02 -11.98 2.34
CA VAL A 425 12.48 -10.63 2.68
C VAL A 425 13.92 -10.70 3.15
N GLU A 426 14.84 -10.70 2.20
CA GLU A 426 16.23 -10.32 2.44
C GLU A 426 16.26 -8.80 2.69
N LYS A 427 16.34 -8.39 3.97
CA LYS A 427 16.59 -6.98 4.31
C LYS A 427 17.94 -6.58 3.71
N ARG A 428 17.99 -5.55 2.85
CA ARG A 428 19.25 -5.06 2.25
C ARG A 428 20.02 -4.11 3.18
N TYR A 429 19.56 -4.03 4.43
CA TYR A 429 20.11 -3.27 5.54
C TYR A 429 19.99 -4.16 6.77
N VAL A 430 20.85 -5.18 6.84
CA VAL A 430 21.02 -6.00 8.05
C VAL A 430 21.93 -5.23 9.00
N VAL A 431 21.62 -5.23 10.30
CA VAL A 431 22.52 -4.68 11.32
C VAL A 431 23.75 -5.57 11.38
N SER A 432 24.92 -5.05 10.98
CA SER A 432 26.21 -5.73 11.15
C SER A 432 26.66 -5.70 12.60
N ARG A 433 26.51 -4.55 13.27
CA ARG A 433 26.86 -4.33 14.68
C ARG A 433 26.25 -3.04 15.19
N ILE A 434 26.07 -2.94 16.51
CA ILE A 434 25.87 -1.67 17.21
C ILE A 434 27.22 -1.24 17.80
N GLY A 435 27.70 -0.05 17.48
CA GLY A 435 28.94 0.48 18.04
C GLY A 435 28.71 1.24 19.35
N ASP A 436 27.72 2.12 19.37
CA ASP A 436 27.46 3.04 20.49
C ASP A 436 25.96 3.21 20.78
N HIS A 437 25.63 3.92 21.86
CA HIS A 437 24.26 4.26 22.26
C HIS A 437 24.18 5.66 22.87
N CYS A 438 23.00 6.27 22.84
CA CYS A 438 22.72 7.47 23.62
C CYS A 438 21.27 7.49 24.10
N ASP A 439 21.05 7.99 25.32
CA ASP A 439 19.72 8.12 25.92
C ASP A 439 19.24 9.57 25.83
N GLY A 440 18.18 9.78 25.04
CA GLY A 440 17.59 11.10 24.81
C GLY A 440 16.15 11.22 25.34
N PRO A 441 15.56 12.44 25.32
CA PRO A 441 14.19 12.67 25.78
C PRO A 441 13.11 11.96 24.93
N ASN A 442 13.50 11.40 23.77
CA ASN A 442 12.63 10.60 22.90
C ASN A 442 12.87 9.08 23.05
N GLY A 443 13.68 8.66 24.03
CA GLY A 443 14.13 7.28 24.22
C GLY A 443 15.56 7.03 23.73
N ARG A 444 16.02 5.78 23.87
CA ARG A 444 17.36 5.31 23.51
C ARG A 444 17.54 5.22 21.99
N GLN A 445 18.71 5.64 21.52
CA GLN A 445 19.20 5.40 20.17
C GLN A 445 20.50 4.59 20.19
N PHE A 446 20.73 3.84 19.12
CA PHE A 446 21.91 3.01 18.89
C PHE A 446 22.61 3.47 17.60
N PHE A 447 23.95 3.48 17.60
CA PHE A 447 24.75 3.75 16.41
C PHE A 447 25.01 2.45 15.66
N VAL A 448 24.30 2.28 14.54
CA VAL A 448 24.16 1.05 13.77
C VAL A 448 25.07 1.07 12.55
N PHE A 449 25.82 -0.02 12.37
CA PHE A 449 26.58 -0.32 11.17
C PHE A 449 25.82 -1.36 10.34
N TRP A 450 25.85 -1.22 9.01
CA TRP A 450 25.03 -2.02 8.10
C TRP A 450 25.87 -3.04 7.32
N GLU A 451 25.38 -4.27 7.21
CA GLU A 451 26.07 -5.35 6.50
C GLU A 451 26.18 -5.03 5.00
N GLY A 452 27.40 -5.10 4.46
CA GLY A 452 27.70 -4.77 3.05
C GLY A 452 27.95 -3.28 2.77
N TYR A 453 27.83 -2.40 3.76
CA TYR A 453 28.11 -0.96 3.65
C TYR A 453 29.41 -0.60 4.37
N PRO A 454 30.10 0.50 3.96
CA PRO A 454 31.24 1.01 4.71
C PRO A 454 30.81 1.65 6.04
N ASP A 455 31.73 1.68 7.01
CA ASP A 455 31.52 2.28 8.33
C ASP A 455 31.17 3.79 8.30
N SER A 456 31.38 4.47 7.17
CA SER A 456 30.92 5.86 6.94
C SER A 456 29.40 6.02 6.89
N ASP A 457 28.69 4.93 6.59
CA ASP A 457 27.26 4.94 6.29
C ASP A 457 26.43 4.47 7.51
N ALA A 458 27.07 4.42 8.68
CA ALA A 458 26.44 4.08 9.96
C ALA A 458 25.47 5.17 10.44
N THR A 459 24.35 4.76 11.04
CA THR A 459 23.20 5.63 11.36
C THR A 459 22.76 5.53 12.82
N TRP A 460 22.04 6.54 13.31
CA TRP A 460 21.48 6.55 14.68
C TRP A 460 20.00 6.14 14.66
N GLU A 461 19.75 4.88 15.00
CA GLU A 461 18.43 4.24 14.97
C GLU A 461 17.82 4.15 16.38
N PHE A 462 16.49 4.20 16.52
CA PHE A 462 15.85 4.04 17.84
C PHE A 462 15.79 2.57 18.29
N GLU A 463 16.02 2.34 19.58
CA GLU A 463 15.90 1.03 20.23
C GLU A 463 14.53 0.37 19.95
N SER A 464 13.46 1.17 19.90
CA SER A 464 12.11 0.69 19.63
C SER A 464 11.89 0.16 18.21
N SER A 465 12.63 0.67 17.20
CA SER A 465 12.60 0.07 15.85
C SER A 465 13.49 -1.17 15.81
N LEU A 466 14.68 -1.10 16.40
CA LEU A 466 15.64 -2.20 16.37
C LEU A 466 15.23 -3.42 17.19
N LYS A 467 14.39 -3.27 18.22
CA LYS A 467 13.79 -4.42 18.94
C LYS A 467 12.79 -5.21 18.06
N ASP A 468 12.13 -4.56 17.10
CA ASP A 468 11.32 -5.25 16.10
C ASP A 468 12.18 -5.74 14.91
N ASP A 469 13.19 -4.98 14.51
CA ASP A 469 13.97 -5.22 13.28
C ASP A 469 15.18 -6.16 13.43
N ALA A 470 15.86 -6.15 14.58
CA ALA A 470 17.09 -6.89 14.89
C ALA A 470 17.22 -7.24 16.40
N PRO A 471 16.21 -7.90 17.02
CA PRO A 471 16.12 -8.08 18.48
C PRO A 471 17.33 -8.75 19.13
N VAL A 472 17.98 -9.71 18.46
CA VAL A 472 19.12 -10.45 19.00
C VAL A 472 20.31 -9.53 19.25
N ILE A 473 20.72 -8.75 18.25
CA ILE A 473 21.87 -7.84 18.34
C ILE A 473 21.61 -6.72 19.35
N VAL A 474 20.36 -6.26 19.48
CA VAL A 474 19.98 -5.32 20.54
C VAL A 474 20.12 -5.94 21.92
N ALA A 475 19.61 -7.17 22.13
CA ALA A 475 19.72 -7.86 23.41
C ALA A 475 21.19 -8.15 23.79
N GLU A 476 22.00 -8.58 22.82
CA GLU A 476 23.44 -8.79 22.99
C GLU A 476 24.16 -7.49 23.38
N TYR A 477 23.88 -6.37 22.69
CA TYR A 477 24.49 -5.07 23.01
C TYR A 477 24.05 -4.55 24.39
N LEU A 478 22.76 -4.61 24.71
CA LEU A 478 22.22 -4.22 26.01
C LEU A 478 22.85 -5.04 27.15
N SER A 479 22.95 -6.36 26.98
CA SER A 479 23.58 -7.26 27.95
C SER A 479 25.09 -6.99 28.08
N ALA A 480 25.79 -6.72 26.98
CA ALA A 480 27.23 -6.42 26.99
C ALA A 480 27.56 -5.04 27.61
N LYS A 481 26.57 -4.15 27.73
CA LYS A 481 26.71 -2.82 28.34
C LYS A 481 26.01 -2.69 29.70
N ASN A 482 25.28 -3.71 30.16
CA ASN A 482 24.44 -3.70 31.37
C ASN A 482 23.32 -2.64 31.35
N LEU A 483 22.59 -2.52 30.22
CA LEU A 483 21.62 -1.44 29.95
C LEU A 483 20.14 -1.88 29.93
N ASN A 484 19.84 -3.06 30.51
CA ASN A 484 18.53 -3.75 30.44
C ASN A 484 17.32 -2.91 30.90
#